data_AF-A0A2I0LTZ8-F1
#
_entry.id   AF-A0A2I0LTZ8-F1
#
_cell.length_a   1.000
_cell.length_b   1.000
_cell.length_c   1.000
_cell.angle_alpha   90.00
_cell.angle_beta   90.00
_cell.angle_gamma   90.00
#
_symmetry.space_group_name_H-M   'P 1'
#
loop_
_entity.id
_entity.type
_entity.pdbx_description
1 polymer ?
#
loop_
_entity_poly.entity_id
_entity_poly.type
_entity_poly.pdbx_seq_one_letter_code
_entity_poly.pdbx_strand_id
1 'polypeptide(L)'
;MIRYEIKQIKMFKGFEKLKDVQYVYTPFDSSLCGVKLEANNKKQYLLTGQILSDGKVLIHLCNYIEPWDDLSLSQKKSLNQRYQMGCGCKITTCYMVPCSITAPNECLWTDWLMERRLYGHQAKHYACIKRSDGTCSWYRGGPPPEKEFIDISEP
;
A
#
# COMPACT_ATOMS: atom_id res chain seq x y z
N MET A 1 20.74 -4.74 -15.59
CA MET A 1 19.73 -3.96 -14.82
C MET A 1 19.38 -2.72 -15.63
N ILE A 2 18.11 -2.34 -15.64
CA ILE A 2 17.65 -1.06 -16.18
C ILE A 2 17.77 -0.02 -15.07
N ARG A 3 18.18 1.20 -15.43
CA ARG A 3 18.25 2.36 -14.55
C ARG A 3 17.30 3.43 -15.07
N TYR A 4 16.39 3.89 -14.22
CA TYR A 4 15.54 5.04 -14.51
C TYR A 4 16.05 6.24 -13.73
N GLU A 5 16.23 7.37 -14.43
CA GLU A 5 16.35 8.67 -13.79
C GLU A 5 14.95 9.17 -13.43
N ILE A 6 14.77 9.58 -12.18
CA ILE A 6 13.48 10.04 -11.66
C ILE A 6 13.62 11.42 -11.04
N LYS A 7 12.54 12.19 -11.10
CA LYS A 7 12.39 13.42 -10.31
C LYS A 7 11.60 13.10 -9.05
N GLN A 8 12.28 13.00 -7.92
CA GLN A 8 11.62 12.80 -6.63
C GLN A 8 10.70 14.00 -6.32
N ILE A 9 9.41 13.74 -6.16
CA ILE A 9 8.42 14.76 -5.76
C ILE A 9 8.30 14.82 -4.24
N LYS A 10 8.17 13.64 -3.61
CA LYS A 10 8.04 13.48 -2.17
C LYS A 10 8.56 12.12 -1.75
N MET A 11 9.24 12.07 -0.61
CA MET A 11 9.59 10.83 0.07
C MET A 11 8.67 10.65 1.29
N PHE A 12 8.24 9.42 1.56
CA PHE A 12 7.37 9.11 2.71
C PHE A 12 8.09 8.29 3.79
N LYS A 13 9.16 7.57 3.43
CA LYS A 13 9.96 6.72 4.30
C LYS A 13 11.36 6.55 3.70
N GLY A 14 12.39 6.39 4.54
CA GLY A 14 13.77 6.11 4.10
C GLY A 14 14.75 7.29 4.23
N PHE A 15 14.29 8.44 4.75
CA PHE A 15 15.10 9.64 4.98
C PHE A 15 16.33 9.40 5.87
N GLU A 16 16.24 8.42 6.76
CA GLU A 16 17.32 8.00 7.64
C GLU A 16 18.47 7.30 6.90
N LYS A 17 18.24 6.83 5.67
CA LYS A 17 19.22 6.14 4.84
C LYS A 17 19.67 6.97 3.64
N LEU A 18 18.76 7.71 3.02
CA LEU A 18 19.02 8.52 1.83
C LEU A 18 18.26 9.85 1.92
N LYS A 19 18.91 10.96 1.55
CA LYS A 19 18.29 12.29 1.54
C LYS A 19 17.36 12.47 0.34
N ASP A 20 17.80 12.04 -0.82
CA ASP A 20 17.06 12.11 -2.08
C ASP A 20 17.38 10.90 -2.96
N VAL A 21 16.45 10.57 -3.85
CA VAL A 21 16.57 9.48 -4.83
C VAL A 21 16.49 10.06 -6.23
N GLN A 22 17.60 9.96 -6.95
CA GLN A 22 17.71 10.40 -8.35
C GLN A 22 17.57 9.23 -9.34
N TYR A 23 17.93 8.03 -8.90
CA TYR A 23 17.92 6.83 -9.72
C TYR A 23 17.26 5.66 -9.01
N VAL A 24 16.45 4.92 -9.77
CA VAL A 24 15.94 3.61 -9.35
C VAL A 24 16.39 2.54 -10.34
N TYR A 25 16.65 1.35 -9.80
CA TYR A 25 17.18 0.21 -10.54
C TYR A 25 16.16 -0.92 -10.55
N THR A 26 16.11 -1.66 -11.66
CA THR A 26 15.22 -2.82 -11.77
C THR A 26 15.83 -3.86 -12.71
N PRO A 27 15.50 -5.16 -12.57
CA PRO A 27 15.88 -6.18 -13.55
C PRO A 27 15.40 -5.83 -14.97
N PHE A 28 16.09 -6.34 -15.98
CA PHE A 28 15.84 -5.93 -17.37
C PHE A 28 14.60 -6.56 -17.98
N ASP A 29 14.13 -7.68 -17.42
CA ASP A 29 13.01 -8.46 -17.96
C ASP A 29 11.97 -8.73 -16.88
N SER A 30 10.70 -8.78 -17.29
CA SER A 30 9.58 -9.10 -16.39
C SER A 30 9.66 -10.49 -15.78
N SER A 31 10.24 -11.47 -16.48
CA SER A 31 10.47 -12.82 -15.95
C SER A 31 11.46 -12.83 -14.78
N LEU A 32 12.30 -11.80 -14.67
CA LEU A 32 13.20 -11.52 -13.54
C LEU A 32 12.64 -10.47 -12.58
N CYS A 33 11.32 -10.24 -12.59
CA CYS A 33 10.63 -9.22 -11.80
C CYS A 33 11.04 -7.78 -12.15
N GLY A 34 11.46 -7.53 -13.39
CA GLY A 34 11.75 -6.20 -13.92
C GLY A 34 10.50 -5.35 -14.16
N VAL A 35 10.58 -4.06 -13.83
CA VAL A 35 9.46 -3.10 -13.96
C VAL A 35 9.70 -2.19 -15.16
N LYS A 36 8.65 -1.94 -15.96
CA LYS A 36 8.67 -0.94 -17.04
C LYS A 36 7.91 0.30 -16.60
N LEU A 37 8.62 1.41 -16.38
CA LEU A 37 8.03 2.71 -16.05
C LEU A 37 7.78 3.54 -17.32
N GLU A 38 6.68 4.29 -17.37
CA GLU A 38 6.38 5.20 -18.47
C GLU A 38 7.15 6.52 -18.31
N ALA A 39 8.32 6.61 -18.96
CA ALA A 39 9.20 7.78 -18.84
C ALA A 39 8.69 9.04 -19.58
N ASN A 40 7.90 8.88 -20.64
CA ASN A 40 7.60 9.97 -21.58
C ASN A 40 6.33 10.77 -21.25
N ASN A 41 5.45 10.27 -20.38
CA ASN A 41 4.10 10.80 -20.17
C ASN A 41 3.96 11.71 -18.93
N LYS A 42 5.06 12.18 -18.33
CA LYS A 42 5.07 12.91 -17.04
C LYS A 42 4.27 12.21 -15.92
N LYS A 43 4.14 10.88 -16.02
CA LYS A 43 3.31 10.08 -15.12
C LYS A 43 3.98 10.03 -13.75
N GLN A 44 3.21 10.29 -12.71
CA GLN A 44 3.68 10.23 -11.33
C GLN A 44 3.39 8.84 -10.78
N TYR A 45 4.31 8.30 -9.98
CA TYR A 45 4.19 6.99 -9.38
C TYR A 45 4.46 7.08 -7.88
N LEU A 46 3.74 6.27 -7.11
CA LEU A 46 4.23 5.82 -5.82
C LEU A 46 5.16 4.63 -6.06
N LEU A 47 6.40 4.75 -5.62
CA LEU A 47 7.39 3.68 -5.68
C LEU A 47 7.70 3.20 -4.27
N THR A 48 7.61 1.90 -4.05
CA THR A 48 8.21 1.21 -2.90
C THR A 48 9.36 0.35 -3.38
N GLY A 49 10.37 0.14 -2.54
CA GLY A 49 11.56 -0.59 -2.93
C GLY A 49 12.54 -0.77 -1.79
N GLN A 50 13.68 -1.39 -2.10
CA GLN A 50 14.75 -1.65 -1.16
C GLN A 50 15.91 -0.69 -1.40
N ILE A 51 16.42 -0.10 -0.32
CA ILE A 51 17.68 0.65 -0.34
C ILE A 51 18.82 -0.35 -0.06
N LEU A 52 19.71 -0.51 -1.02
CA LEU A 52 20.89 -1.37 -0.93
C LEU A 52 22.01 -0.69 -0.13
N SER A 53 23.00 -1.47 0.30
CA SER A 53 24.14 -0.97 1.09
C SER A 53 25.01 0.05 0.35
N ASP A 54 24.99 0.03 -0.98
CA ASP A 54 25.69 1.00 -1.84
C ASP A 54 24.84 2.24 -2.16
N GLY A 55 23.68 2.39 -1.50
CA GLY A 55 22.76 3.52 -1.68
C GLY A 55 21.85 3.41 -2.91
N LYS A 56 21.93 2.35 -3.71
CA LYS A 56 21.02 2.15 -4.84
C LYS A 56 19.62 1.78 -4.34
N VAL A 57 18.60 2.35 -4.99
CA VAL A 57 17.20 2.00 -4.75
C VAL A 57 16.76 0.98 -5.79
N LEU A 58 16.43 -0.23 -5.34
CA LEU A 58 16.02 -1.35 -6.16
C LEU A 58 14.49 -1.54 -6.09
N ILE A 59 13.85 -1.62 -7.27
CA ILE A 59 12.42 -1.86 -7.43
C ILE A 59 12.16 -3.09 -8.31
N HIS A 60 11.09 -3.82 -8.00
CA HIS A 60 10.69 -5.06 -8.67
C HIS A 60 9.16 -5.16 -8.83
N LEU A 61 8.70 -6.07 -9.68
CA LEU A 61 7.27 -6.31 -9.94
C LEU A 61 6.44 -6.63 -8.68
N CYS A 62 7.05 -7.20 -7.64
CA CYS A 62 6.35 -7.52 -6.40
C CYS A 62 6.26 -6.34 -5.42
N ASN A 63 6.94 -5.23 -5.69
CA ASN A 63 6.79 -4.02 -4.89
C ASN A 63 5.47 -3.34 -5.20
N TYR A 64 4.98 -2.53 -4.26
CA TYR A 64 3.82 -1.68 -4.49
C TYR A 64 4.26 -0.48 -5.34
N ILE A 65 3.98 -0.57 -6.63
CA ILE A 65 4.31 0.42 -7.66
C ILE A 65 3.02 0.75 -8.39
N GLU A 66 2.50 1.94 -8.15
CA GLU A 66 1.20 2.35 -8.69
C GLU A 66 1.28 3.78 -9.22
N PRO A 67 0.58 4.12 -10.31
CA PRO A 67 0.38 5.50 -10.70
C PRO A 67 -0.26 6.29 -9.55
N TRP A 68 0.24 7.49 -9.31
CA TRP A 68 -0.22 8.31 -8.18
C TRP A 68 -1.72 8.60 -8.25
N ASP A 69 -2.26 8.78 -9.46
CA ASP A 69 -3.68 9.11 -9.65
C ASP A 69 -4.61 7.92 -9.40
N ASP A 70 -4.11 6.69 -9.48
CA ASP A 70 -4.87 5.47 -9.23
C ASP A 70 -4.98 5.13 -7.72
N LEU A 71 -4.17 5.80 -6.87
CA LEU A 71 -4.27 5.65 -5.42
C LEU A 71 -5.51 6.32 -4.87
N SER A 72 -6.20 5.61 -3.96
CA SER A 72 -7.32 6.16 -3.23
C SER A 72 -6.90 7.33 -2.33
N LEU A 73 -7.85 8.22 -2.00
CA LEU A 73 -7.61 9.28 -1.02
C LEU A 73 -7.17 8.73 0.35
N SER A 74 -7.69 7.57 0.76
CA SER A 74 -7.30 6.93 2.03
C SER A 74 -5.85 6.45 1.97
N GLN A 75 -5.41 5.87 0.85
CA GLN A 75 -4.03 5.44 0.65
C GLN A 75 -3.08 6.64 0.67
N LYS A 76 -3.39 7.69 -0.10
CA LYS A 76 -2.61 8.94 -0.14
C LYS A 76 -2.44 9.56 1.25
N LYS A 77 -3.52 9.62 2.05
CA LYS A 77 -3.47 10.12 3.43
C LYS A 77 -2.63 9.21 4.34
N SER A 78 -2.82 7.90 4.22
CA SER A 78 -2.19 6.90 5.11
C SER A 78 -0.67 6.81 4.94
N LEU A 79 -0.15 7.14 3.75
CA LEU A 79 1.30 7.25 3.49
C LEU A 79 2.04 8.21 4.43
N ASN A 80 1.37 9.26 4.94
CA ASN A 80 2.04 10.24 5.78
C ASN A 80 2.22 9.80 7.24
N GLN A 81 1.37 8.90 7.76
CA GLN A 81 1.40 8.58 9.20
C GLN A 81 0.80 7.21 9.53
N ARG A 82 -0.36 6.87 8.99
CA ARG A 82 -1.12 5.69 9.45
C ARG A 82 -0.42 4.37 9.15
N TYR A 83 0.20 4.25 7.97
CA TYR A 83 0.97 3.05 7.66
C TYR A 83 2.18 2.88 8.59
N GLN A 84 2.81 3.99 9.01
CA GLN A 84 3.89 3.94 10.00
C GLN A 84 3.35 3.50 11.38
N MET A 85 2.21 4.03 11.82
CA MET A 85 1.54 3.61 13.07
C MET A 85 1.15 2.13 13.05
N GLY A 86 0.83 1.59 11.88
CA GLY A 86 0.47 0.20 11.66
C GLY A 86 1.64 -0.77 11.53
N CYS A 87 2.90 -0.30 11.45
CA CYS A 87 4.06 -1.19 11.22
C CYS A 87 4.29 -2.22 12.34
N GLY A 88 3.73 -2.02 13.54
CA GLY A 88 3.75 -3.00 14.62
C GLY A 88 2.61 -4.03 14.57
N CYS A 89 1.67 -3.88 13.63
CA CYS A 89 0.57 -4.79 13.39
C CYS A 89 0.91 -5.74 12.24
N LYS A 90 0.32 -6.94 12.28
CA LYS A 90 0.42 -7.94 11.22
C LYS A 90 -0.89 -8.00 10.44
N ILE A 91 -0.81 -8.00 9.12
CA ILE A 91 -1.97 -8.23 8.26
C ILE A 91 -1.96 -9.71 7.88
N THR A 92 -3.03 -10.42 8.20
CA THR A 92 -3.20 -11.86 7.92
C THR A 92 -4.15 -12.01 6.73
N THR A 93 -3.65 -12.48 5.60
CA THR A 93 -4.45 -12.73 4.38
C THR A 93 -5.38 -13.92 4.57
N CYS A 94 -6.66 -13.76 4.21
CA CYS A 94 -7.62 -14.84 4.11
C CYS A 94 -7.96 -15.13 2.65
N TYR A 95 -7.45 -16.25 2.13
CA TYR A 95 -7.73 -16.70 0.77
C TYR A 95 -8.96 -17.61 0.69
N MET A 96 -9.20 -18.42 1.72
CA MET A 96 -10.28 -19.40 1.80
C MET A 96 -10.67 -19.61 3.27
N VAL A 97 -11.93 -19.99 3.52
CA VAL A 97 -12.43 -20.32 4.85
C VAL A 97 -12.01 -21.72 5.29
N PRO A 98 -11.84 -21.98 6.61
CA PRO A 98 -11.94 -21.03 7.71
C PRO A 98 -10.66 -20.19 7.89
N CYS A 99 -10.80 -18.93 8.26
CA CYS A 99 -9.69 -18.04 8.57
C CYS A 99 -10.04 -17.15 9.77
N SER A 100 -9.08 -16.93 10.65
CA SER A 100 -9.24 -16.11 11.85
C SER A 100 -7.91 -15.47 12.24
N ILE A 101 -7.99 -14.41 13.04
CA ILE A 101 -6.80 -13.88 13.70
C ILE A 101 -6.36 -14.82 14.83
N THR A 102 -5.05 -14.91 15.07
CA THR A 102 -4.47 -15.75 16.12
C THR A 102 -3.83 -14.95 17.24
N ALA A 103 -3.63 -13.65 17.04
CA ALA A 103 -3.03 -12.75 18.00
C ALA A 103 -3.71 -11.36 17.95
N PRO A 104 -3.69 -10.60 19.07
CA PRO A 104 -4.37 -9.31 19.16
C PRO A 104 -3.73 -8.23 18.28
N ASN A 105 -2.50 -8.43 17.79
CA ASN A 105 -1.82 -7.52 16.88
C ASN A 105 -2.08 -7.85 15.40
N GLU A 106 -3.11 -8.63 15.07
CA GLU A 106 -3.45 -9.02 13.70
C GLU A 106 -4.72 -8.34 13.18
N CYS A 107 -4.72 -7.99 11.89
CA CYS A 107 -5.93 -7.66 11.13
C CYS A 107 -6.14 -8.67 10.00
N LEU A 108 -7.34 -9.25 9.93
CA LEU A 108 -7.70 -10.20 8.87
C LEU A 108 -8.03 -9.46 7.57
N TRP A 109 -7.30 -9.76 6.50
CA TRP A 109 -7.50 -9.19 5.16
C TRP A 109 -8.30 -10.17 4.30
N THR A 110 -9.52 -9.78 3.96
CA THR A 110 -10.56 -10.61 3.33
C THR A 110 -10.89 -10.18 1.90
N ASP A 111 -10.19 -9.19 1.33
CA ASP A 111 -10.48 -8.70 -0.03
C ASP A 111 -10.50 -9.84 -1.06
N TRP A 112 -9.54 -10.78 -0.99
CA TRP A 112 -9.55 -11.93 -1.90
C TRP A 112 -10.76 -12.84 -1.70
N LEU A 113 -11.09 -13.17 -0.45
CA LEU A 113 -12.23 -14.04 -0.14
C LEU A 113 -13.55 -13.41 -0.61
N MET A 114 -13.74 -12.12 -0.38
CA MET A 114 -15.01 -11.42 -0.60
C MET A 114 -15.17 -10.92 -2.04
N GLU A 115 -14.09 -10.43 -2.66
CA GLU A 115 -14.13 -9.75 -3.96
C GLU A 115 -13.37 -10.50 -5.06
N ARG A 116 -12.68 -11.61 -4.73
CA ARG A 116 -11.75 -12.32 -5.63
C ARG A 116 -10.68 -11.40 -6.21
N ARG A 117 -10.27 -10.40 -5.42
CA ARG A 117 -9.30 -9.36 -5.78
C ARG A 117 -8.41 -9.06 -4.58
N LEU A 118 -7.09 -9.07 -4.75
CA LEU A 118 -6.15 -8.75 -3.66
C LEU A 118 -6.31 -7.29 -3.20
N TYR A 119 -6.23 -6.32 -4.12
CA TYR A 119 -6.31 -4.90 -3.78
C TYR A 119 -7.76 -4.37 -3.87
N GLY A 120 -8.63 -4.96 -3.05
CA GLY A 120 -10.07 -4.66 -2.97
C GLY A 120 -10.39 -3.50 -2.02
N HIS A 121 -11.54 -3.56 -1.36
CA HIS A 121 -12.08 -2.50 -0.53
C HIS A 121 -11.22 -2.24 0.73
N GLN A 122 -10.73 -3.27 1.43
CA GLN A 122 -9.88 -3.07 2.61
C GLN A 122 -8.55 -2.41 2.22
N ALA A 123 -7.89 -2.92 1.17
CA ALA A 123 -6.62 -2.36 0.70
C ALA A 123 -6.72 -0.91 0.22
N LYS A 124 -7.87 -0.53 -0.36
CA LYS A 124 -8.12 0.84 -0.83
C LYS A 124 -8.52 1.79 0.28
N HIS A 125 -9.23 1.36 1.32
CA HIS A 125 -9.89 2.30 2.24
C HIS A 125 -9.41 2.22 3.68
N TYR A 126 -8.79 1.11 4.10
CA TYR A 126 -8.44 0.85 5.49
C TYR A 126 -6.92 0.75 5.69
N ALA A 127 -6.50 1.00 6.93
CA ALA A 127 -5.18 0.68 7.42
C ALA A 127 -5.31 -0.16 8.70
N CYS A 128 -4.50 -1.21 8.85
CA CYS A 128 -4.40 -1.94 10.11
C CYS A 128 -3.50 -1.14 11.05
N ILE A 129 -4.07 -0.60 12.13
CA ILE A 129 -3.34 0.29 13.05
C ILE A 129 -3.40 -0.23 14.49
N LYS A 130 -2.36 0.09 15.26
CA LYS A 130 -2.28 -0.20 16.69
C LYS A 130 -3.18 0.76 17.47
N ARG A 131 -4.03 0.22 18.35
CA ARG A 131 -4.88 0.97 19.27
C ARG A 131 -4.18 1.20 20.61
N SER A 132 -4.77 2.04 21.45
CA SER A 132 -4.23 2.39 22.77
C SER A 132 -4.17 1.19 23.73
N ASP A 133 -5.06 0.22 23.57
CA ASP A 133 -5.10 -1.03 24.34
C ASP A 133 -4.07 -2.08 23.88
N GLY A 134 -3.24 -1.74 22.87
CA GLY A 134 -2.22 -2.63 22.33
C GLY A 134 -2.72 -3.58 21.22
N THR A 135 -4.04 -3.62 20.96
CA THR A 135 -4.62 -4.43 19.86
C THR A 135 -4.43 -3.74 18.50
N CYS A 136 -4.60 -4.51 17.42
CA CYS A 136 -4.60 -4.01 16.06
C CYS A 136 -5.95 -4.24 15.40
N SER A 137 -6.39 -3.28 14.60
CA SER A 137 -7.69 -3.36 13.93
C SER A 137 -7.76 -2.44 12.73
N TRP A 138 -8.69 -2.75 11.83
CA TRP A 138 -8.92 -1.95 10.64
C TRP A 138 -9.49 -0.57 10.99
N TYR A 139 -8.84 0.45 10.46
CA TYR A 139 -9.25 1.85 10.60
C TYR A 139 -9.47 2.48 9.23
N ARG A 140 -10.70 2.96 8.99
CA ARG A 140 -11.05 3.76 7.82
C ARG A 140 -10.89 5.22 8.18
N GLY A 141 -9.81 5.83 7.73
CA GLY A 141 -9.55 7.24 8.03
C GLY A 141 -10.03 8.22 6.95
N GLY A 142 -11.16 7.90 6.34
CA GLY A 142 -11.95 8.81 5.50
C GLY A 142 -13.29 9.14 6.19
N PRO A 143 -14.09 10.07 5.64
CA PRO A 143 -15.44 10.30 6.14
C PRO A 143 -16.22 8.98 6.16
N PRO A 144 -17.16 8.80 7.11
CA PRO A 144 -18.05 7.65 7.11
C PRO A 144 -18.74 7.55 5.74
N PRO A 145 -19.03 6.33 5.24
CA PRO A 145 -19.85 6.20 4.05
C PRO A 145 -21.17 6.91 4.31
N GLU A 146 -21.64 7.72 3.36
CA GLU A 146 -22.99 8.25 3.41
C GLU A 146 -23.95 7.07 3.56
N LYS A 147 -24.80 7.11 4.59
CA LYS A 147 -25.86 6.11 4.71
C LYS A 147 -26.77 6.31 3.51
N GLU A 148 -26.79 5.37 2.58
CA GLU A 148 -27.96 5.21 1.72
C GLU A 148 -29.12 4.91 2.67
N PHE A 149 -29.93 5.93 2.97
CA PHE A 149 -31.19 5.76 3.65
C PHE A 149 -32.06 4.96 2.68
N ILE A 150 -32.13 3.64 2.90
CA ILE A 150 -33.19 2.83 2.32
C ILE A 150 -34.46 3.27 3.04
N ASP A 151 -35.24 4.14 2.40
CA ASP A 151 -36.62 4.40 2.79
C ASP A 151 -37.38 3.07 2.65
N ILE A 152 -37.44 2.32 3.74
CA ILE A 152 -38.41 1.23 3.89
C ILE A 152 -39.73 1.91 4.27
N SER A 153 -40.39 2.49 3.27
CA SER A 153 -41.85 2.64 3.35
C SER A 153 -42.44 1.25 3.14
N GLU A 154 -42.72 0.56 4.25
CA GLU A 154 -43.53 -0.66 4.28
C GLU A 154 -45.04 -0.29 4.29
N PRO A 155 -45.92 -1.26 3.97
CA PRO A 155 -46.91 -1.24 2.88
C PRO A 155 -48.16 -0.37 3.09
#